data_AF-A0A3D4JNR4-F1
#
_entry.id   AF-A0A3D4JNR4-F1
#
_cell.length_a   1.000
_cell.length_b   1.000
_cell.length_c   1.000
_cell.angle_alpha   90.00
_cell.angle_beta   90.00
_cell.angle_gamma   90.00
#
_symmetry.space_group_name_H-M   'P 1'
#
loop_
_entity.id
_entity.type
_entity.pdbx_description
1 polymer ?
#
loop_
_entity_poly.entity_id
_entity_poly.type
_entity_poly.pdbx_seq_one_letter_code
_entity_poly.pdbx_strand_id
1 'polypeptide(L)'
;MALEEIRNDSYYIGTFDCQQRYVRFDLNAFAEMEKIYGSMEAANEALSKGTMQDIRKILWLGLIHDQAVLDEVTGEPIKYNLTVYQVGKWLTPSNMKEVMQKLMDAINGSMPEDADGAPDTDNKVINMNAANAAGADENLTQPPQDGTGHSTTTPVQ
;
A
#
# COMPACT_ATOMS: atom_id res chain seq x y z
N MET A 1 -10.77 -36.02 6.06
CA MET A 1 -11.21 -34.63 5.84
C MET A 1 -9.97 -33.78 6.00
N ALA A 2 -9.51 -33.13 4.92
CA ALA A 2 -8.58 -32.03 5.09
C ALA A 2 -9.39 -30.88 5.70
N LEU A 3 -8.92 -30.32 6.81
CA LEU A 3 -9.34 -28.99 7.17
C LEU A 3 -8.65 -28.09 6.15
N GLU A 4 -9.42 -27.46 5.26
CA GLU A 4 -8.89 -26.36 4.46
C GLU A 4 -8.24 -25.38 5.42
N GLU A 5 -6.98 -25.03 5.18
CA GLU A 5 -6.32 -23.97 5.93
C GLU A 5 -7.08 -22.68 5.64
N ILE A 6 -7.97 -22.31 6.56
CA ILE A 6 -8.64 -21.02 6.54
C ILE A 6 -7.51 -19.98 6.50
N ARG A 7 -7.36 -19.32 5.35
CA ARG A 7 -6.44 -18.19 5.12
C ARG A 7 -6.66 -17.16 6.22
N ASN A 8 -5.91 -17.28 7.31
CA ASN A 8 -6.02 -16.43 8.49
C ASN A 8 -5.05 -15.27 8.35
N ASP A 9 -5.11 -14.64 7.18
CA ASP A 9 -4.10 -13.73 6.66
C ASP A 9 -4.17 -12.40 7.41
N SER A 10 -3.41 -12.38 8.50
CA SER A 10 -3.30 -11.27 9.43
C SER A 10 -1.96 -10.60 9.19
N TYR A 11 -1.98 -9.41 8.59
CA TYR A 11 -0.78 -8.73 8.10
C TYR A 11 -0.16 -7.89 9.21
N TYR A 12 1.13 -8.12 9.51
CA TYR A 12 1.83 -7.37 10.55
C TYR A 12 1.99 -5.89 10.15
N ILE A 13 1.30 -5.00 10.86
CA ILE A 13 1.28 -3.58 10.54
C ILE A 13 2.37 -2.79 11.30
N GLY A 14 2.65 -3.15 12.55
CA GLY A 14 3.70 -2.52 13.36
C GLY A 14 3.55 -2.83 14.85
N THR A 15 4.51 -2.37 15.65
CA THR A 15 4.42 -2.39 17.12
C THR A 15 3.91 -1.04 17.60
N PHE A 16 2.72 -1.03 18.19
CA PHE A 16 2.05 0.16 18.70
C PHE A 16 1.57 -0.09 20.13
N ASP A 17 1.76 0.88 21.03
CA ASP A 17 1.45 0.75 22.47
C ASP A 17 2.15 -0.47 23.12
N CYS A 18 3.41 -0.72 22.74
CA CYS A 18 4.20 -1.90 23.14
C CYS A 18 3.60 -3.26 22.73
N GLN A 19 2.59 -3.29 21.86
CA GLN A 19 1.97 -4.50 21.34
C GLN A 19 2.20 -4.63 19.82
N GLN A 20 2.49 -5.84 19.34
CA GLN A 20 2.43 -6.10 17.90
C GLN A 20 0.98 -6.03 17.43
N ARG A 21 0.73 -5.29 16.37
CA ARG A 21 -0.58 -5.15 15.74
C ARG A 21 -0.58 -5.82 14.37
N TYR A 22 -1.70 -6.45 14.07
CA TYR A 22 -1.96 -7.13 12.81
C TYR A 22 -3.29 -6.61 12.26
N VAL A 23 -3.36 -6.41 10.95
CA VAL A 23 -4.60 -6.03 10.25
C VAL A 23 -5.15 -7.21 9.47
N ARG A 24 -6.48 -7.27 9.38
CA ARG A 24 -7.22 -8.21 8.55
C ARG A 24 -8.36 -7.45 7.89
N PHE A 25 -8.53 -7.61 6.58
CA PHE A 25 -9.65 -7.03 5.85
C PHE A 25 -10.62 -8.14 5.48
N ASP A 26 -11.50 -8.50 6.42
CA ASP A 26 -12.62 -9.40 6.15
C ASP A 26 -13.83 -8.66 5.56
N LEU A 27 -14.90 -9.39 5.22
CA LEU A 27 -16.11 -8.81 4.61
C LEU A 27 -16.74 -7.68 5.45
N ASN A 28 -16.63 -7.71 6.79
CA ASN A 28 -17.13 -6.62 7.63
C ASN A 28 -16.27 -5.35 7.49
N ALA A 29 -14.94 -5.51 7.39
CA ALA A 29 -14.02 -4.40 7.16
C ALA A 29 -14.24 -3.78 5.78
N PHE A 30 -14.51 -4.59 4.74
CA PHE A 30 -14.89 -4.08 3.42
C PHE A 30 -16.25 -3.38 3.41
N ALA A 31 -17.27 -3.93 4.08
CA ALA A 31 -18.59 -3.28 4.17
C ALA A 31 -18.52 -1.90 4.87
N GLU A 32 -17.77 -1.79 5.98
CA GLU A 32 -17.53 -0.49 6.62
C GLU A 32 -16.62 0.43 5.76
N MET A 33 -15.77 -0.12 4.90
CA MET A 33 -14.99 0.65 3.92
C MET A 33 -15.87 1.26 2.83
N GLU A 34 -16.77 0.49 2.23
CA GLU A 34 -17.75 0.95 1.24
C GLU A 34 -18.70 2.00 1.85
N LYS A 35 -19.14 1.81 3.09
CA LYS A 35 -19.93 2.79 3.84
C LYS A 35 -19.23 4.14 4.06
N ILE A 36 -17.89 4.15 4.13
CA ILE A 36 -17.08 5.36 4.34
C ILE A 36 -16.68 6.03 3.01
N TYR A 37 -16.38 5.24 1.96
CA TYR A 37 -15.79 5.72 0.70
C TYR A 37 -16.69 5.60 -0.53
N GLY A 38 -17.82 4.89 -0.43
CA GLY A 38 -18.77 4.62 -1.52
C GLY A 38 -18.44 3.37 -2.33
N SER A 39 -17.16 3.03 -2.52
CA SER A 39 -16.71 1.79 -3.15
C SER A 39 -15.29 1.41 -2.72
N MET A 40 -14.89 0.17 -3.01
CA MET A 40 -13.53 -0.33 -2.78
C MET A 40 -12.48 0.43 -3.61
N GLU A 41 -12.81 0.79 -4.86
CA GLU A 41 -11.94 1.60 -5.74
C GLU A 41 -11.67 2.98 -5.13
N ALA A 42 -12.70 3.65 -4.60
CA ALA A 42 -12.58 4.94 -3.96
C ALA A 42 -11.73 4.87 -2.67
N ALA A 43 -11.82 3.76 -1.92
CA ALA A 43 -10.97 3.53 -0.75
C ALA A 43 -9.50 3.30 -1.13
N ASN A 44 -9.23 2.53 -2.19
CA ASN A 44 -7.87 2.34 -2.70
C ASN A 44 -7.28 3.64 -3.28
N GLU A 45 -8.09 4.46 -3.94
CA GLU A 45 -7.70 5.79 -4.39
C GLU A 45 -7.37 6.72 -3.20
N ALA A 46 -8.18 6.70 -2.13
CA ALA A 46 -7.94 7.46 -0.91
C ALA A 46 -6.65 7.01 -0.18
N LEU A 47 -6.38 5.69 -0.15
CA LEU A 47 -5.13 5.14 0.36
C LEU A 47 -3.92 5.57 -0.49
N SER A 48 -4.07 5.55 -1.81
CA SER A 48 -3.03 5.96 -2.78
C SER A 48 -2.73 7.46 -2.73
N LYS A 49 -3.75 8.30 -2.49
CA LYS A 49 -3.60 9.73 -2.18
C LYS A 49 -2.89 9.97 -0.84
N GLY A 50 -2.87 8.98 0.05
CA GLY A 50 -2.08 8.98 1.28
C GLY A 50 -2.48 10.06 2.28
N THR A 51 -3.74 10.51 2.30
CA THR A 51 -4.14 11.55 3.24
C THR A 51 -4.09 11.02 4.68
N MET A 52 -3.66 11.86 5.62
CA MET A 52 -3.61 11.49 7.05
C MET A 52 -4.97 11.06 7.60
N GLN A 53 -6.06 11.56 7.01
CA GLN A 53 -7.42 11.23 7.43
C GLN A 53 -7.89 9.88 6.91
N ASP A 54 -7.33 9.38 5.80
CA ASP A 54 -7.75 8.14 5.17
C ASP A 54 -6.86 6.98 5.61
N ILE A 55 -5.54 7.18 5.71
CA ILE A 55 -4.62 6.20 6.30
C ILE A 55 -5.07 5.82 7.72
N ARG A 56 -5.49 6.78 8.57
CA ARG A 56 -6.00 6.48 9.92
C ARG A 56 -7.31 5.68 9.93
N LYS A 57 -8.20 5.90 8.96
CA LYS A 57 -9.48 5.19 8.85
C LYS A 57 -9.24 3.77 8.34
N ILE A 58 -8.42 3.61 7.31
CA ILE A 58 -8.12 2.33 6.68
C ILE A 58 -7.29 1.44 7.62
N LEU A 59 -6.34 2.02 8.35
CA LEU A 59 -5.67 1.32 9.46
C LEU A 59 -6.68 0.86 10.52
N TRP A 60 -7.61 1.72 10.93
CA TRP A 60 -8.64 1.37 11.90
C TRP A 60 -9.56 0.24 11.38
N LEU A 61 -10.01 0.28 10.11
CA LEU A 61 -10.82 -0.76 9.47
C LEU A 61 -10.14 -2.13 9.52
N GLY A 62 -8.84 -2.21 9.23
CA GLY A 62 -8.10 -3.48 9.32
C GLY A 62 -7.91 -3.99 10.76
N LEU A 63 -8.00 -3.11 11.77
CA LEU A 63 -7.81 -3.43 13.18
C LEU A 63 -9.10 -3.76 13.94
N ILE A 64 -10.29 -3.51 13.38
CA ILE A 64 -11.56 -3.72 14.11
C ILE A 64 -12.12 -5.13 14.04
N HIS A 65 -11.52 -6.02 13.24
CA HIS A 65 -12.02 -7.39 13.01
C HIS A 65 -12.23 -8.22 14.30
N ASP A 66 -11.42 -8.01 15.36
CA ASP A 66 -11.62 -8.62 16.68
C ASP A 66 -12.14 -7.64 17.75
N GLN A 67 -12.28 -6.35 17.41
CA GLN A 67 -12.62 -5.29 18.36
C GLN A 67 -14.11 -4.95 18.40
N ALA A 68 -14.94 -5.61 17.58
CA ALA A 68 -16.39 -5.43 17.54
C ALA A 68 -17.05 -5.96 18.81
N VAL A 69 -17.88 -5.12 19.44
CA VAL A 69 -18.79 -5.53 20.52
C VAL A 69 -20.18 -5.67 19.90
N LEU A 70 -20.60 -6.92 19.73
CA LEU A 70 -21.85 -7.27 19.07
C LEU A 70 -23.05 -7.18 20.02
N ASP A 71 -24.22 -6.94 19.45
CA ASP A 71 -25.50 -7.09 20.14
C ASP A 71 -25.89 -8.56 20.28
N GLU A 72 -26.36 -8.97 21.47
CA GLU A 72 -26.71 -10.37 21.77
C GLU A 72 -27.96 -10.87 21.05
N VAL A 73 -28.77 -9.97 20.47
CA VAL A 73 -30.04 -10.30 19.79
C VAL A 73 -29.90 -10.23 18.27
N THR A 74 -29.24 -9.21 17.74
CA THR A 74 -29.09 -9.00 16.28
C THR A 74 -27.77 -9.50 15.71
N GLY A 75 -26.72 -9.63 16.54
CA GLY A 75 -25.36 -9.92 16.08
C GLY A 75 -24.64 -8.75 15.40
N GLU A 76 -25.25 -7.56 15.34
CA GLU A 76 -24.65 -6.37 14.73
C GLU A 76 -23.69 -5.65 15.70
N PRO A 77 -22.64 -4.96 15.20
CA PRO A 77 -21.71 -4.23 16.05
C PRO A 77 -22.34 -2.98 16.68
N ILE A 78 -22.50 -2.98 18.01
CA ILE A 78 -22.95 -1.82 18.80
C ILE A 78 -21.84 -0.76 18.86
N LYS A 79 -20.60 -1.20 19.05
CA LYS A 79 -19.41 -0.35 19.16
C LYS A 79 -18.14 -1.13 18.85
N TYR A 80 -17.04 -0.41 18.64
CA TYR A 80 -15.69 -0.98 18.58
C TYR A 80 -14.89 -0.55 19.80
N ASN A 81 -14.11 -1.47 20.38
CA ASN A 81 -13.23 -1.20 21.52
C ASN A 81 -12.03 -0.31 21.16
N LEU A 82 -11.73 -0.19 19.86
CA LEU A 82 -10.72 0.67 19.29
C LEU A 82 -11.38 1.77 18.45
N THR A 83 -10.92 3.02 18.60
CA THR A 83 -11.41 4.18 17.83
C THR A 83 -10.39 4.67 16.82
N VAL A 84 -10.87 5.29 15.73
CA VAL A 84 -10.03 5.98 14.72
C VAL A 84 -9.09 7.01 15.37
N TYR A 85 -9.51 7.66 16.47
CA TYR A 85 -8.68 8.64 17.18
C TYR A 85 -7.53 7.98 17.96
N GLN A 86 -7.75 6.82 18.59
CA GLN A 86 -6.66 6.06 19.23
C GLN A 86 -5.66 5.57 18.19
N VAL A 87 -6.13 5.01 17.07
CA VAL A 87 -5.29 4.58 15.93
C VAL A 87 -4.49 5.75 15.38
N GLY A 88 -5.09 6.94 15.27
CA GLY A 88 -4.43 8.16 14.84
C GLY A 88 -3.22 8.57 15.70
N LYS A 89 -3.14 8.17 16.98
CA LYS A 89 -1.97 8.43 17.84
C LYS A 89 -0.75 7.59 17.48
N TRP A 90 -0.95 6.46 16.80
CA TRP A 90 0.13 5.56 16.38
C TRP A 90 0.79 6.01 15.07
N LEU A 91 0.09 6.86 14.31
CA LEU A 91 0.56 7.41 13.05
C LEU A 91 1.39 8.66 13.28
N THR A 92 2.59 8.66 12.72
CA THR A 92 3.50 9.80 12.68
C THR A 92 3.92 10.04 11.24
N PRO A 93 4.31 11.26 10.84
CA PRO A 93 4.82 11.51 9.49
C PRO A 93 5.97 10.56 9.08
N SER A 94 6.77 10.11 10.06
CA SER A 94 7.89 9.20 9.86
C SER A 94 7.50 7.75 9.54
N ASN A 95 6.42 7.22 10.12
CA ASN A 95 5.99 5.82 9.90
C ASN A 95 4.85 5.69 8.87
N MET A 96 4.18 6.80 8.53
CA MET A 96 3.00 6.83 7.67
C MET A 96 3.20 6.17 6.31
N LYS A 97 4.37 6.34 5.68
CA LYS A 97 4.70 5.71 4.39
C LYS A 97 4.78 4.18 4.49
N GLU A 98 5.44 3.66 5.52
CA GLU A 98 5.56 2.21 5.75
C GLU A 98 4.19 1.59 6.05
N VAL A 99 3.42 2.23 6.92
CA VAL A 99 2.05 1.81 7.25
C VAL A 99 1.18 1.79 6.00
N MET A 100 1.20 2.84 5.18
CA MET A 100 0.42 2.90 3.94
C MET A 100 0.76 1.76 2.98
N GLN A 101 2.05 1.45 2.79
CA GLN A 101 2.49 0.33 1.95
C GLN A 101 1.99 -1.02 2.47
N LYS A 102 2.10 -1.26 3.78
CA LYS A 102 1.58 -2.48 4.43
C LYS A 102 0.05 -2.59 4.38
N LEU A 103 -0.68 -1.47 4.40
CA LEU A 103 -2.13 -1.48 4.22
C LEU A 103 -2.53 -1.84 2.78
N MET A 104 -1.80 -1.35 1.78
CA MET A 104 -2.02 -1.74 0.38
C MET A 104 -1.76 -3.24 0.17
N ASP A 105 -0.65 -3.75 0.71
CA ASP A 105 -0.29 -5.18 0.69
C ASP A 105 -1.37 -6.05 1.35
N ALA A 106 -1.80 -5.69 2.56
CA ALA A 106 -2.85 -6.38 3.29
C ALA A 106 -4.21 -6.37 2.58
N ILE A 107 -4.58 -5.24 1.97
CA ILE A 107 -5.83 -5.13 1.20
C ILE A 107 -5.78 -6.01 -0.05
N ASN A 108 -4.68 -5.97 -0.80
CA ASN A 108 -4.53 -6.75 -2.02
C ASN A 108 -4.53 -8.26 -1.73
N GLY A 109 -3.81 -8.71 -0.70
CA GLY A 109 -3.79 -10.11 -0.30
C GLY A 109 -5.07 -10.61 0.38
N SER A 110 -5.92 -9.70 0.90
CA SER A 110 -7.24 -10.04 1.43
C SER A 110 -8.33 -10.14 0.35
N MET A 111 -8.05 -9.68 -0.88
CA MET A 111 -8.93 -9.91 -2.02
C MET A 111 -8.69 -11.31 -2.60
N PRO A 112 -9.73 -12.01 -3.08
CA PRO A 112 -9.54 -13.28 -3.76
C PRO A 112 -8.73 -13.03 -5.04
N GLU A 113 -7.65 -13.79 -5.21
CA GLU A 113 -6.95 -13.91 -6.49
C GLU A 113 -7.95 -14.45 -7.53
N ASP A 114 -8.06 -13.82 -8.70
CA ASP A 114 -8.86 -14.34 -9.80
C ASP A 114 -8.43 -15.78 -10.08
N ALA A 115 -9.37 -16.73 -9.90
CA ALA A 115 -9.07 -18.15 -9.89
C ALA A 115 -8.91 -18.74 -11.31
N ASP A 116 -8.01 -18.16 -12.11
CA ASP A 116 -7.61 -18.62 -13.45
C ASP A 116 -6.08 -18.50 -13.66
N GLY A 117 -5.34 -19.26 -12.85
CA GLY A 117 -4.05 -19.90 -13.15
C GLY A 117 -2.86 -19.11 -13.73
N ALA A 118 -1.91 -18.74 -12.87
CA ALA A 118 -0.47 -18.95 -13.10
C ALA A 118 0.37 -18.77 -11.81
N PRO A 119 1.35 -19.64 -11.49
CA PRO A 119 2.30 -19.41 -10.40
C PRO A 119 3.64 -18.84 -10.91
N ASP A 120 4.05 -17.67 -10.41
CA ASP A 120 5.45 -17.17 -10.38
C ASP A 120 5.48 -15.86 -9.56
N THR A 121 6.49 -15.51 -8.76
CA THR A 121 7.74 -16.20 -8.38
C THR A 121 8.15 -15.76 -6.97
N ASP A 122 8.86 -16.63 -6.25
CA ASP A 122 9.73 -16.21 -5.14
C ASP A 122 10.88 -15.35 -5.69
N ASN A 123 11.05 -14.11 -5.21
CA ASN A 123 12.32 -13.41 -5.40
C ASN A 123 12.68 -12.46 -4.27
N LYS A 124 13.14 -13.04 -3.15
CA LYS A 124 13.86 -12.32 -2.10
C LYS A 124 15.37 -12.36 -2.34
N VAL A 125 15.92 -11.45 -3.16
CA VAL A 125 17.38 -11.21 -3.22
C VAL A 125 17.78 -9.78 -2.85
N ILE A 126 18.85 -9.75 -2.06
CA ILE A 126 19.21 -8.74 -1.07
C ILE A 126 20.28 -7.77 -1.62
N ASN A 127 20.27 -6.54 -1.08
CA ASN A 127 21.45 -5.76 -0.68
C ASN A 127 22.31 -4.94 -1.69
N MET A 128 22.27 -3.62 -1.45
CA MET A 128 23.41 -2.73 -1.14
C MET A 128 24.51 -2.39 -2.17
N ASN A 129 24.50 -1.09 -2.49
CA ASN A 129 25.60 -0.13 -2.40
C ASN A 129 26.85 -0.23 -3.31
N ALA A 130 26.89 0.77 -4.21
CA ALA A 130 27.85 1.89 -4.19
C ALA A 130 29.10 1.84 -5.09
N ALA A 131 29.56 3.08 -5.35
CA ALA A 131 30.91 3.49 -5.75
C ALA A 131 31.30 3.48 -7.25
N ASN A 132 31.10 4.67 -7.84
CA ASN A 132 32.19 5.56 -8.30
C ASN A 132 32.66 5.53 -9.78
N ALA A 133 32.99 6.75 -10.25
CA ALA A 133 33.97 7.14 -11.27
C ALA A 133 33.92 6.58 -12.72
N ALA A 134 33.47 7.45 -13.63
CA ALA A 134 34.16 7.94 -14.83
C ALA A 134 35.30 7.12 -15.50
N GLY A 135 35.20 6.97 -16.83
CA GLY A 135 36.36 6.80 -17.73
C GLY A 135 36.04 6.11 -19.08
N ALA A 136 36.52 6.70 -20.19
CA ALA A 136 36.62 6.18 -21.59
C ALA A 136 35.34 5.56 -22.23
N ASP A 137 34.79 6.05 -23.35
CA ASP A 137 35.36 6.37 -24.68
C ASP A 137 35.81 5.14 -25.50
N GLU A 138 35.83 5.31 -26.83
CA GLU A 138 35.89 4.29 -27.89
C GLU A 138 34.59 3.45 -28.04
N ASN A 139 34.04 3.18 -29.24
CA ASN A 139 34.68 3.14 -30.56
C ASN A 139 33.68 3.34 -31.75
N LEU A 140 34.06 4.23 -32.68
CA LEU A 140 33.74 4.32 -34.13
C LEU A 140 32.28 4.20 -34.68
N THR A 141 31.81 5.29 -35.31
CA THR A 141 31.43 5.32 -36.75
C THR A 141 31.13 6.74 -37.27
N GLN A 142 32.03 7.32 -38.09
CA GLN A 142 31.85 8.58 -38.85
C GLN A 142 32.94 8.74 -39.94
N PRO A 143 32.83 9.65 -40.94
CA PRO A 143 31.64 10.28 -41.57
C PRO A 143 31.58 9.79 -43.06
N PRO A 144 31.67 10.56 -44.19
CA PRO A 144 31.48 12.00 -44.53
C PRO A 144 29.98 12.40 -44.65
N GLN A 145 29.50 13.66 -44.65
CA GLN A 145 29.76 14.98 -45.30
C GLN A 145 29.01 15.25 -46.63
N ASP A 146 27.88 15.97 -46.54
CA ASP A 146 27.46 17.18 -47.32
C ASP A 146 26.08 17.64 -46.77
N GLY A 147 25.66 18.91 -46.66
CA GLY A 147 26.32 20.20 -46.88
C GLY A 147 25.50 21.36 -46.27
N THR A 148 26.17 22.48 -45.97
CA THR A 148 25.66 23.88 -45.83
C THR A 148 24.30 24.20 -45.14
N GLY A 149 24.33 25.01 -44.07
CA GLY A 149 23.12 25.58 -43.45
C GLY A 149 23.36 26.58 -42.32
N HIS A 150 24.18 27.61 -42.55
CA HIS A 150 24.51 28.64 -41.56
C HIS A 150 23.34 29.64 -41.39
N SER A 151 22.92 29.95 -40.14
CA SER A 151 22.53 31.30 -39.69
C SER A 151 22.14 31.32 -38.21
N THR A 152 22.95 32.00 -37.39
CA THR A 152 22.64 32.40 -36.02
C THR A 152 22.14 33.85 -35.97
N THR A 153 21.54 34.21 -34.83
CA THR A 153 21.39 35.60 -34.31
C THR A 153 20.22 36.43 -34.85
N THR A 154 19.29 36.82 -33.96
CA THR A 154 19.12 38.23 -33.49
C THR A 154 18.00 38.31 -32.43
N PRO A 155 18.26 38.90 -31.25
CA PRO A 155 17.22 39.34 -30.31
C PRO A 155 17.01 40.87 -30.36
N VAL A 156 15.80 41.29 -30.75
CA VAL A 156 15.23 42.66 -30.70
C VAL A 156 13.71 42.44 -30.63
N GLN A 157 12.89 43.07 -29.77
CA GLN A 157 13.07 44.26 -28.92
C GLN A 157 12.30 44.09 -27.60
#